data_AF-A0A2E7CAL5-F1
#
_entry.id   AF-A0A2E7CAL5-F1
#
_cell.length_a   1.000
_cell.length_b   1.000
_cell.length_c   1.000
_cell.angle_alpha   90.00
_cell.angle_beta   90.00
_cell.angle_gamma   90.00
#
_symmetry.space_group_name_H-M   'P 1'
#
loop_
_entity.id
_entity.type
_entity.pdbx_description
1 polymer ?
#
loop_
_entity_poly.entity_id
_entity_poly.type
_entity_poly.pdbx_seq_one_letter_code
_entity_poly.pdbx_strand_id
1 'polypeptide(L)'
;MTPMQIIKKLSLCFSVLVWATMLYAQTAPPSDLHLDELREWLQENWHEGHHQSLGYNQARIQMYGYIDNFDGEIECIYTGFTQDGGYVTYPDPINAEHIVPQSFFGSEEPMKSDIFILRPCHGNANSARSNYPFGEVVDASAQWFGIIGNTYTSQGNMPSNHEMWSEKSNGVWEPREEYKGNIARSIFYFYTMYPDEVGSISEIGNPTTLYQWHLDDPVDSTEQDRNDKVESQQGNRNPYVDYPDLVWDAWFWEGAAIDTDGPVITGESVINLDCAEYPNSEIYITASDESSPITISYTDSGVSNGCDYEIMRTYVAVDNVGNTSTFTQIMQVMDVTPPYFTNFSPTIVVDCSEDIIELELPDAFDDCSDAVMMVDEMVIGGPCPAAHQIIRTITAMDQCGNTITATQTIIVNENIEPSGCSSDLNDDGFVTVSDILLALSEFGCVARCNYDVEGDGFVAVSDILEILSDFGSNC
;
A
#
# COMPACT_ATOMS: atom_id res chain seq x y z
N MET A 1 -23.09 -2.58 100.45
CA MET A 1 -23.47 -3.55 99.40
C MET A 1 -24.55 -2.91 98.55
N THR A 2 -24.31 -2.91 97.23
CA THR A 2 -25.19 -2.58 96.08
C THR A 2 -26.58 -3.24 96.13
N PRO A 3 -27.54 -3.02 95.18
CA PRO A 3 -27.60 -2.08 94.03
C PRO A 3 -29.01 -1.46 93.71
N MET A 4 -29.04 -0.57 92.69
CA MET A 4 -30.01 -0.41 91.54
C MET A 4 -31.53 -0.34 91.80
N GLN A 5 -32.37 0.44 91.10
CA GLN A 5 -32.30 1.03 89.76
C GLN A 5 -33.48 2.03 89.65
N ILE A 6 -33.27 3.29 89.26
CA ILE A 6 -34.35 4.24 89.03
C ILE A 6 -34.02 5.18 87.83
N ILE A 7 -35.01 5.31 86.94
CA ILE A 7 -35.29 6.39 85.95
C ILE A 7 -34.68 6.34 84.53
N LYS A 8 -35.59 5.99 83.59
CA LYS A 8 -35.87 6.51 82.24
C LYS A 8 -34.72 7.15 81.44
N LYS A 9 -34.28 6.46 80.38
CA LYS A 9 -33.61 7.04 79.22
C LYS A 9 -34.64 7.52 78.20
N LEU A 10 -34.57 8.81 77.86
CA LEU A 10 -35.11 9.36 76.61
C LEU A 10 -34.17 8.90 75.48
N SER A 11 -34.68 8.10 74.55
CA SER A 11 -33.95 7.68 73.35
C SER A 11 -34.19 8.71 72.26
N LEU A 12 -33.23 9.60 72.03
CA LEU A 12 -33.17 10.42 70.83
C LEU A 12 -32.41 9.60 69.79
N CYS A 13 -33.11 9.05 68.79
CA CYS A 13 -32.48 8.41 67.64
C CYS A 13 -31.70 9.46 66.85
N PHE A 14 -30.37 9.45 66.96
CA PHE A 14 -29.50 10.06 65.97
C PHE A 14 -29.37 9.07 64.82
N SER A 15 -30.22 9.21 63.80
CA SER A 15 -30.02 8.52 62.52
C SER A 15 -28.86 9.21 61.80
N VAL A 16 -27.67 8.64 61.94
CA VAL A 16 -26.55 8.95 61.03
C VAL A 16 -26.94 8.32 59.68
N LEU A 17 -27.50 9.14 58.78
CA LEU A 17 -27.61 8.77 57.36
C LEU A 17 -26.19 8.85 56.80
N VAL A 18 -25.50 7.71 56.76
CA VAL A 18 -24.35 7.54 55.87
C VAL A 18 -24.93 7.43 54.47
N TRP A 19 -24.98 8.54 53.73
CA TRP A 19 -25.13 8.47 52.29
C TRP A 19 -23.84 7.87 51.76
N ALA A 20 -23.88 6.58 51.41
CA ALA A 20 -22.86 6.01 50.55
C ALA A 20 -23.00 6.69 49.19
N THR A 21 -22.17 7.71 48.95
CA THR A 21 -21.95 8.21 47.60
C THR A 21 -21.32 7.06 46.83
N MET A 22 -22.09 6.44 45.92
CA MET A 22 -21.46 5.65 44.87
C MET A 22 -20.60 6.63 44.08
N LEU A 23 -19.28 6.54 44.24
CA LEU A 23 -18.32 7.12 43.30
C LEU A 23 -18.57 6.40 41.98
N TYR A 24 -19.36 7.01 41.10
CA TYR A 24 -19.34 6.61 39.71
C TYR A 24 -18.02 7.13 39.16
N ALA A 25 -17.07 6.22 38.95
CA ALA A 25 -15.85 6.54 38.23
C ALA A 25 -16.25 7.17 36.89
N GLN A 26 -15.65 8.31 36.54
CA GLN A 26 -15.93 8.99 35.27
C GLN A 26 -15.62 8.05 34.11
N THR A 27 -16.48 8.06 33.10
CA THR A 27 -16.37 7.15 31.96
C THR A 27 -15.14 7.49 31.14
N ALA A 28 -14.39 6.46 30.73
CA ALA A 28 -13.24 6.65 29.85
C ALA A 28 -13.66 7.39 28.56
N PRO A 29 -12.91 8.40 28.12
CA PRO A 29 -13.22 9.15 26.89
C PRO A 29 -13.20 8.25 25.63
N PRO A 30 -14.12 8.48 24.67
CA PRO A 30 -14.15 7.78 23.40
C PRO A 30 -12.96 8.22 22.53
N SER A 31 -12.35 7.27 21.80
CA SER A 31 -11.18 7.54 20.96
C SER A 31 -11.52 8.07 19.56
N ASP A 32 -12.79 8.07 19.19
CA ASP A 32 -13.32 8.45 17.87
C ASP A 32 -13.93 9.85 17.84
N LEU A 33 -14.04 10.53 18.98
CA LEU A 33 -14.48 11.93 19.06
C LEU A 33 -13.28 12.86 19.11
N HIS A 34 -13.40 14.01 18.44
CA HIS A 34 -12.35 15.02 18.39
C HIS A 34 -12.95 16.45 18.40
N LEU A 35 -12.12 17.45 18.66
CA LEU A 35 -12.47 18.88 18.62
C LEU A 35 -13.71 19.23 19.45
N ASP A 36 -14.68 19.95 18.88
CA ASP A 36 -15.91 20.37 19.55
C ASP A 36 -16.73 19.17 20.05
N GLU A 37 -16.85 18.09 19.25
CA GLU A 37 -17.62 16.90 19.63
C GLU A 37 -17.04 16.21 20.88
N LEU A 38 -15.71 16.13 20.97
CA LEU A 38 -15.05 15.61 22.18
C LEU A 38 -15.23 16.55 23.37
N ARG A 39 -15.14 17.87 23.18
CA ARG A 39 -15.32 18.84 24.26
C ARG A 39 -16.74 18.82 24.82
N GLU A 40 -17.75 18.76 23.96
CA GLU A 40 -19.16 18.59 24.35
C GLU A 40 -19.33 17.27 25.13
N TRP A 41 -18.79 16.17 24.62
CA TRP A 41 -18.85 14.88 25.32
C TRP A 41 -18.17 14.92 26.70
N LEU A 42 -17.00 15.56 26.81
CA LEU A 42 -16.30 15.72 28.08
C LEU A 42 -17.13 16.57 29.05
N GLN A 43 -17.73 17.67 28.60
CA GLN A 43 -18.59 18.48 29.46
C GLN A 43 -19.76 17.65 30.02
N GLU A 44 -20.48 16.94 29.15
CA GLU A 44 -21.64 16.12 29.53
C GLU A 44 -21.29 14.95 30.49
N ASN A 45 -20.14 14.31 30.30
CA ASN A 45 -19.79 13.05 31.00
C ASN A 45 -18.79 13.23 32.14
N TRP A 46 -18.07 14.37 32.19
CA TRP A 46 -17.04 14.64 33.19
C TRP A 46 -17.35 15.86 34.06
N HIS A 47 -18.37 16.66 33.75
CA HIS A 47 -18.72 17.82 34.55
C HIS A 47 -20.20 17.88 34.91
N GLU A 48 -21.09 17.77 33.92
CA GLU A 48 -22.54 17.85 34.17
C GLU A 48 -23.02 16.72 35.07
N GLY A 49 -23.73 17.06 36.15
CA GLY A 49 -24.19 16.09 37.15
C GLY A 49 -23.10 15.54 38.08
N HIS A 50 -21.82 15.82 37.80
CA HIS A 50 -20.67 15.43 38.63
C HIS A 50 -20.15 16.59 39.48
N HIS A 51 -20.02 17.79 38.90
CA HIS A 51 -19.50 18.98 39.58
C HIS A 51 -20.47 19.50 40.65
N GLN A 52 -19.98 19.59 41.88
CA GLN A 52 -20.70 20.13 43.04
C GLN A 52 -20.03 21.42 43.50
N SER A 53 -20.68 22.57 43.23
CA SER A 53 -20.19 23.85 43.75
C SER A 53 -20.27 23.87 45.28
N LEU A 54 -19.11 23.99 45.91
CA LEU A 54 -18.98 24.17 47.36
C LEU A 54 -19.28 25.61 47.79
N GLY A 55 -19.31 26.54 46.83
CA GLY A 55 -19.28 27.97 47.06
C GLY A 55 -17.88 28.45 47.46
N TYR A 56 -17.57 29.69 47.07
CA TYR A 56 -16.21 30.21 47.10
C TYR A 56 -15.46 30.14 48.45
N ASN A 57 -16.16 30.25 49.59
CA ASN A 57 -15.51 30.13 50.90
C ASN A 57 -15.11 28.68 51.21
N GLN A 58 -15.99 27.73 50.95
CA GLN A 58 -15.73 26.33 51.26
C GLN A 58 -14.70 25.73 50.31
N ALA A 59 -14.74 26.11 49.02
CA ALA A 59 -13.72 25.73 48.04
C ALA A 59 -12.32 26.13 48.52
N ARG A 60 -12.13 27.38 48.99
CA ARG A 60 -10.86 27.84 49.55
C ARG A 60 -10.46 27.14 50.86
N ILE A 61 -11.42 26.87 51.74
CA ILE A 61 -11.16 26.10 52.97
C ILE A 61 -10.59 24.72 52.64
N GLN A 62 -11.13 24.04 51.62
CA GLN A 62 -10.59 22.76 51.16
C GLN A 62 -9.24 22.91 50.45
N MET A 63 -9.10 23.95 49.62
CA MET A 63 -7.86 24.26 48.92
C MET A 63 -6.67 24.39 49.89
N TYR A 64 -6.78 25.28 50.88
CA TYR A 64 -5.70 25.54 51.83
C TYR A 64 -5.55 24.48 52.93
N GLY A 65 -6.63 23.77 53.25
CA GLY A 65 -6.67 22.83 54.37
C GLY A 65 -6.36 21.38 53.99
N TYR A 66 -6.54 21.01 52.72
CA TYR A 66 -6.46 19.63 52.27
C TYR A 66 -5.88 19.44 50.88
N ILE A 67 -6.41 20.15 49.86
CA ILE A 67 -6.10 19.86 48.45
C ILE A 67 -4.67 20.24 48.10
N ASP A 68 -4.29 21.50 48.35
CA ASP A 68 -2.95 22.05 48.10
C ASP A 68 -2.09 22.08 49.37
N ASN A 69 -2.52 21.38 50.43
CA ASN A 69 -1.80 21.27 51.70
C ASN A 69 -0.97 19.97 51.73
N PHE A 70 0.35 20.13 51.66
CA PHE A 70 1.31 19.03 51.68
C PHE A 70 2.07 19.07 53.01
N ASP A 71 1.86 18.05 53.83
CA ASP A 71 2.49 17.91 55.17
C ASP A 71 2.35 19.15 56.09
N GLY A 72 1.24 19.89 55.96
CA GLY A 72 0.93 21.07 56.76
C GLY A 72 1.25 22.39 56.07
N GLU A 73 1.98 22.38 54.96
CA GLU A 73 2.36 23.59 54.21
C GLU A 73 1.56 23.73 52.91
N ILE A 74 1.32 24.98 52.51
CA ILE A 74 0.77 25.37 51.21
C ILE A 74 1.82 26.17 50.45
N GLU A 75 1.85 26.03 49.12
CA GLU A 75 2.83 26.69 48.25
C GLU A 75 2.15 27.65 47.28
N CYS A 76 2.71 28.85 47.14
CA CYS A 76 2.33 29.83 46.12
C CYS A 76 2.71 29.32 44.72
N ILE A 77 1.72 29.11 43.85
CA ILE A 77 1.94 28.61 42.48
C ILE A 77 2.98 29.40 41.68
N TYR A 78 3.03 30.73 41.83
CA TYR A 78 3.93 31.58 41.03
C TYR A 78 5.30 31.86 41.65
N THR A 79 5.49 31.65 42.94
CA THR A 79 6.74 32.09 43.59
C THR A 79 7.43 31.02 44.42
N GLY A 80 6.81 29.87 44.63
CA GLY A 80 7.30 28.85 45.55
C GLY A 80 7.34 29.29 47.02
N PHE A 81 6.65 30.39 47.35
CA PHE A 81 6.53 30.83 48.75
C PHE A 81 5.69 29.83 49.52
N THR A 82 6.23 29.30 50.62
CA THR A 82 5.53 28.34 51.48
C THR A 82 5.14 28.95 52.81
N GLN A 83 4.05 28.45 53.40
CA GLN A 83 3.65 28.73 54.77
C GLN A 83 2.74 27.63 55.28
N ASP A 84 2.48 27.62 56.59
CA ASP A 84 1.45 26.79 57.19
C ASP A 84 0.09 27.00 56.48
N GLY A 85 -0.48 25.90 56.03
CA GLY A 85 -1.85 25.85 55.52
C GLY A 85 -2.88 25.71 56.63
N GLY A 86 -4.13 25.46 56.24
CA GLY A 86 -5.20 25.20 57.19
C GLY A 86 -6.59 25.43 56.62
N TYR A 87 -7.60 24.97 57.35
CA TYR A 87 -9.02 25.13 57.00
C TYR A 87 -9.50 26.57 57.25
N VAL A 88 -8.98 27.51 56.47
CA VAL A 88 -9.27 28.95 56.53
C VAL A 88 -9.65 29.47 55.14
N THR A 89 -10.25 30.67 55.06
CA THR A 89 -10.60 31.29 53.77
C THR A 89 -9.53 32.25 53.24
N TYR A 90 -8.59 32.65 54.09
CA TYR A 90 -7.54 33.61 53.77
C TYR A 90 -6.33 33.45 54.73
N PRO A 91 -5.34 32.64 54.35
CA PRO A 91 -4.11 32.46 55.13
C PRO A 91 -3.07 33.53 54.76
N ASP A 92 -3.24 34.77 55.23
CA ASP A 92 -2.31 35.89 54.98
C ASP A 92 -0.83 35.49 55.19
N PRO A 93 0.11 35.83 54.27
CA PRO A 93 -0.03 36.65 53.06
C PRO A 93 -0.55 35.94 51.79
N ILE A 94 -0.90 34.65 51.86
CA ILE A 94 -1.48 33.92 50.73
C ILE A 94 -2.96 34.28 50.54
N ASN A 95 -3.35 34.44 49.27
CA ASN A 95 -4.72 34.57 48.80
C ASN A 95 -5.02 33.51 47.72
N ALA A 96 -6.22 33.54 47.14
CA ALA A 96 -6.63 32.57 46.12
C ALA A 96 -6.34 33.17 44.74
N GLU A 97 -5.47 32.50 44.00
CA GLU A 97 -5.30 32.71 42.58
C GLU A 97 -6.44 32.05 41.82
N HIS A 98 -7.01 32.79 40.86
CA HIS A 98 -7.88 32.24 39.83
C HIS A 98 -7.09 32.15 38.52
N ILE A 99 -6.66 30.94 38.15
CA ILE A 99 -5.87 30.71 36.91
C ILE A 99 -6.59 31.33 35.71
N VAL A 100 -7.90 31.13 35.58
CA VAL A 100 -8.73 31.96 34.69
C VAL A 100 -9.29 33.14 35.49
N PRO A 101 -8.94 34.41 35.19
CA PRO A 101 -9.32 35.55 36.02
C PRO A 101 -10.84 35.70 36.15
N GLN A 102 -11.31 36.00 37.36
CA GLN A 102 -12.75 36.24 37.63
C GLN A 102 -13.39 37.31 36.74
N SER A 103 -12.61 38.26 36.21
CA SER A 103 -13.11 39.28 35.28
C SER A 103 -13.56 38.72 33.93
N PHE A 104 -13.17 37.49 33.57
CA PHE A 104 -13.48 36.86 32.27
C PHE A 104 -14.90 36.27 32.26
N PHE A 105 -15.43 35.92 33.44
CA PHE A 105 -16.73 35.24 33.59
C PHE A 105 -17.64 35.91 34.63
N GLY A 106 -17.36 37.18 34.97
CA GLY A 106 -18.22 37.96 35.88
C GLY A 106 -18.18 37.55 37.36
N SER A 107 -17.25 36.69 37.78
CA SER A 107 -17.20 36.13 39.15
C SER A 107 -18.43 35.30 39.54
N GLU A 108 -19.11 34.71 38.55
CA GLU A 108 -20.32 33.91 38.78
C GLU A 108 -19.99 32.49 39.27
N GLU A 109 -20.92 31.91 40.03
CA GLU A 109 -20.89 30.48 40.39
C GLU A 109 -21.51 29.66 39.25
N PRO A 110 -21.06 28.42 38.98
CA PRO A 110 -20.09 27.64 39.77
C PRO A 110 -18.61 27.96 39.49
N MET A 111 -18.30 28.63 38.38
CA MET A 111 -16.92 28.87 37.91
C MET A 111 -16.00 29.48 38.96
N LYS A 112 -16.51 30.45 39.72
CA LYS A 112 -15.74 31.14 40.77
C LYS A 112 -15.19 30.20 41.83
N SER A 113 -15.90 29.12 42.14
CA SER A 113 -15.54 28.16 43.19
C SER A 113 -14.97 26.84 42.66
N ASP A 114 -14.83 26.68 41.34
CA ASP A 114 -14.23 25.50 40.74
C ASP A 114 -12.74 25.39 41.10
N ILE A 115 -12.40 24.39 41.92
CA ILE A 115 -11.07 24.26 42.53
C ILE A 115 -9.99 23.91 41.51
N PHE A 116 -10.35 23.42 40.31
CA PHE A 116 -9.37 23.19 39.25
C PHE A 116 -8.70 24.47 38.77
N ILE A 117 -9.36 25.62 38.86
CA ILE A 117 -8.75 26.92 38.55
C ILE A 117 -8.31 27.72 39.79
N LEU A 118 -8.51 27.21 41.00
CA LEU A 118 -8.05 27.87 42.23
C LEU A 118 -6.66 27.36 42.62
N ARG A 119 -5.77 28.26 43.04
CA ARG A 119 -4.47 27.89 43.62
C ARG A 119 -4.08 28.81 44.78
N PRO A 120 -3.29 28.35 45.77
CA PRO A 120 -2.64 29.25 46.71
C PRO A 120 -1.65 30.16 45.99
N CYS A 121 -1.66 31.46 46.31
CA CYS A 121 -0.70 32.41 45.75
C CYS A 121 -0.40 33.52 46.74
N HIS A 122 0.85 33.95 46.81
CA HIS A 122 1.26 35.10 47.61
C HIS A 122 0.57 36.36 47.08
N GLY A 123 -0.09 37.15 47.95
CA GLY A 123 -0.96 38.24 47.53
C GLY A 123 -0.29 39.29 46.63
N ASN A 124 1.00 39.57 46.86
CA ASN A 124 1.76 40.47 45.98
C ASN A 124 2.01 39.88 44.58
N ALA A 125 2.26 38.58 44.46
CA ALA A 125 2.46 37.92 43.17
C ALA A 125 1.15 37.82 42.40
N ASN A 126 0.06 37.43 43.06
CA ASN A 126 -1.30 37.43 42.49
C ASN A 126 -1.66 38.85 41.96
N SER A 127 -1.42 39.89 42.77
CA SER A 127 -1.64 41.27 42.34
C SER A 127 -0.76 41.68 41.15
N ALA A 128 0.47 41.15 41.06
CA ALA A 128 1.37 41.42 39.94
C ALA A 128 0.96 40.71 38.64
N ARG A 129 0.36 39.51 38.76
CA ARG A 129 -0.21 38.72 37.68
C ARG A 129 -1.48 39.34 37.10
N SER A 130 -2.31 39.98 37.93
CA SER A 130 -3.52 40.70 37.48
C SER A 130 -4.45 39.79 36.66
N ASN A 131 -4.81 40.21 35.45
CA ASN A 131 -5.56 39.47 34.45
C ASN A 131 -4.75 39.36 33.15
N TYR A 132 -3.41 39.42 33.25
CA TYR A 132 -2.55 39.34 32.07
C TYR A 132 -2.63 37.94 31.46
N PRO A 133 -2.61 37.83 30.12
CA PRO A 133 -2.52 36.54 29.46
C PRO A 133 -1.22 35.83 29.85
N PHE A 134 -1.30 34.51 29.89
CA PHE A 134 -0.15 33.64 29.97
C PHE A 134 0.58 33.57 28.63
N GLY A 135 1.90 33.50 28.70
CA GLY A 135 2.75 33.27 27.54
C GLY A 135 4.22 33.41 27.87
N GLU A 136 5.06 33.12 26.88
CA GLU A 136 6.52 33.22 26.99
C GLU A 136 6.96 34.70 27.06
N VAL A 137 7.87 34.96 27.99
CA VAL A 137 8.52 36.24 28.26
C VAL A 137 9.99 36.10 27.88
N VAL A 138 10.54 37.17 27.31
CA VAL A 138 11.98 37.21 26.99
C VAL A 138 12.75 37.61 28.26
N ASP A 139 13.61 36.72 28.77
CA ASP A 139 14.36 36.84 30.03
C ASP A 139 15.04 38.21 30.19
N ALA A 140 15.64 38.71 29.11
CA ALA A 140 16.39 39.96 29.08
C ALA A 140 15.52 41.20 29.39
N SER A 141 14.19 41.06 29.29
CA SER A 141 13.20 42.10 29.56
C SER A 141 12.31 41.81 30.77
N ALA A 142 12.52 40.65 31.42
CA ALA A 142 11.64 40.13 32.45
C ALA A 142 11.79 40.88 33.78
N GLN A 143 10.65 41.14 34.41
CA GLN A 143 10.58 41.30 35.86
C GLN A 143 10.33 39.93 36.48
N TRP A 144 11.17 39.53 37.41
CA TRP A 144 11.14 38.22 38.05
C TRP A 144 10.39 38.28 39.38
N PHE A 145 9.61 37.23 39.68
CA PHE A 145 8.81 37.07 40.90
C PHE A 145 9.06 35.69 41.52
N GLY A 146 9.48 35.66 42.78
CA GLY A 146 9.91 34.43 43.43
C GLY A 146 10.23 34.65 44.91
N ILE A 147 11.15 33.86 45.46
CA ILE A 147 11.56 33.95 46.86
C ILE A 147 13.08 33.95 47.06
N ILE A 148 13.52 34.60 48.13
CA ILE A 148 14.86 34.44 48.70
C ILE A 148 14.70 34.06 50.18
N GLY A 149 15.12 32.85 50.55
CA GLY A 149 14.97 32.35 51.93
C GLY A 149 13.52 32.36 52.43
N ASN A 150 12.57 32.01 51.54
CA ASN A 150 11.12 32.11 51.74
C ASN A 150 10.56 33.53 51.94
N THR A 151 11.29 34.58 51.56
CA THR A 151 10.73 35.94 51.49
C THR A 151 10.35 36.28 50.06
N TYR A 152 9.09 36.65 49.82
CA TYR A 152 8.64 37.14 48.52
C TYR A 152 9.57 38.24 48.01
N THR A 153 10.04 38.08 46.78
CA THR A 153 10.99 38.98 46.13
C THR A 153 10.54 39.24 44.70
N SER A 154 10.69 40.48 44.24
CA SER A 154 10.65 40.79 42.82
C SER A 154 11.86 41.63 42.41
N GLN A 155 12.43 41.34 41.24
CA GLN A 155 13.67 41.96 40.78
C GLN A 155 13.76 42.00 39.26
N GLY A 156 14.50 42.97 38.71
CA GLY A 156 14.71 43.09 37.26
C GLY A 156 15.95 42.36 36.74
N ASN A 157 16.75 41.78 37.62
CA ASN A 157 17.91 40.96 37.22
C ASN A 157 17.53 39.49 37.28
N MET A 158 17.92 38.72 36.27
CA MET A 158 17.71 37.27 36.22
C MET A 158 18.31 36.57 37.46
N PRO A 159 17.50 35.84 38.24
CA PRO A 159 17.97 34.98 39.33
C PRO A 159 18.84 33.83 38.79
N SER A 160 19.73 33.28 39.62
CA SER A 160 20.55 32.12 39.23
C SER A 160 19.74 30.84 39.04
N ASN A 161 18.58 30.74 39.67
CA ASN A 161 17.63 29.63 39.58
C ASN A 161 16.34 30.10 38.89
N HIS A 162 16.47 30.80 37.77
CA HIS A 162 15.38 31.51 37.11
C HIS A 162 14.16 30.63 36.79
N GLU A 163 14.34 29.34 36.49
CA GLU A 163 13.24 28.39 36.26
C GLU A 163 12.24 28.26 37.43
N MET A 164 12.67 28.61 38.65
CA MET A 164 11.85 28.60 39.86
C MET A 164 11.13 29.94 40.11
N TRP A 165 11.15 30.85 39.15
CA TRP A 165 10.57 32.20 39.25
C TRP A 165 9.57 32.40 38.13
N SER A 166 8.48 33.12 38.41
CA SER A 166 7.59 33.63 37.37
C SER A 166 8.12 34.93 36.80
N GLU A 167 7.73 35.23 35.57
CA GLU A 167 8.18 36.39 34.82
C GLU A 167 7.01 37.25 34.37
N LYS A 168 7.30 38.55 34.20
CA LYS A 168 6.38 39.47 33.55
C LYS A 168 7.12 40.44 32.65
N SER A 169 6.65 40.58 31.42
CA SER A 169 7.06 41.65 30.52
C SER A 169 5.90 42.07 29.62
N ASN A 170 5.77 43.36 29.33
CA ASN A 170 4.79 43.90 28.39
C ASN A 170 3.33 43.44 28.56
N GLY A 171 2.91 43.11 29.79
CA GLY A 171 1.55 42.64 30.07
C GLY A 171 1.31 41.17 29.71
N VAL A 172 2.36 40.36 29.63
CA VAL A 172 2.33 38.89 29.57
C VAL A 172 2.92 38.35 30.85
N TRP A 173 2.30 37.30 31.40
CA TRP A 173 2.77 36.59 32.59
C TRP A 173 3.26 35.20 32.22
N GLU A 174 4.45 34.83 32.65
CA GLU A 174 4.99 33.49 32.52
C GLU A 174 5.09 32.87 33.92
N PRO A 175 4.44 31.73 34.17
CA PRO A 175 4.57 31.04 35.45
C PRO A 175 5.94 30.36 35.56
N ARG A 176 6.24 29.79 36.73
CA ARG A 176 7.43 28.94 36.90
C ARG A 176 7.35 27.75 35.95
N GLU A 177 8.51 27.28 35.47
CA GLU A 177 8.58 26.17 34.50
C GLU A 177 7.83 24.93 34.97
N GLU A 178 8.01 24.54 36.24
CA GLU A 178 7.41 23.35 36.85
C GLU A 178 5.88 23.41 37.05
N TYR A 179 5.23 24.51 36.66
CA TYR A 179 3.78 24.69 36.76
C TYR A 179 3.13 25.08 35.42
N LYS A 180 3.89 25.20 34.33
CA LYS A 180 3.40 25.63 33.02
C LYS A 180 2.33 24.67 32.48
N GLY A 181 2.56 23.37 32.56
CA GLY A 181 1.65 22.33 32.11
C GLY A 181 0.42 22.23 33.00
N ASN A 182 0.59 22.34 34.32
CA ASN A 182 -0.51 22.35 35.29
C ASN A 182 -1.50 23.50 35.02
N ILE A 183 -0.97 24.68 34.71
CA ILE A 183 -1.75 25.85 34.32
C ILE A 183 -2.42 25.63 32.97
N ALA A 184 -1.71 25.13 31.97
CA ALA A 184 -2.26 24.84 30.65
C ALA A 184 -3.45 23.87 30.73
N ARG A 185 -3.30 22.73 31.42
CA ARG A 185 -4.39 21.75 31.63
C ARG A 185 -5.56 22.32 32.42
N SER A 186 -5.32 23.22 33.37
CA SER A 186 -6.39 23.92 34.10
C SER A 186 -7.16 24.90 33.20
N ILE A 187 -6.47 25.56 32.26
CA ILE A 187 -7.10 26.44 31.26
C ILE A 187 -7.90 25.62 30.24
N PHE A 188 -7.33 24.59 29.64
CA PHE A 188 -8.05 23.72 28.71
C PHE A 188 -9.28 23.11 29.37
N TYR A 189 -9.17 22.64 30.61
CA TYR A 189 -10.31 22.19 31.41
C TYR A 189 -11.40 23.25 31.51
N PHE A 190 -11.06 24.46 31.97
CA PHE A 190 -12.05 25.49 32.24
C PHE A 190 -12.81 25.89 30.97
N TYR A 191 -12.11 26.02 29.85
CA TYR A 191 -12.70 26.35 28.57
C TYR A 191 -13.45 25.18 27.91
N THR A 192 -13.23 23.94 28.35
CA THR A 192 -14.06 22.78 27.97
C THR A 192 -15.33 22.70 28.82
N MET A 193 -15.25 22.99 30.12
CA MET A 193 -16.40 22.84 31.02
C MET A 193 -17.36 24.04 31.01
N TYR A 194 -16.87 25.22 30.63
CA TYR A 194 -17.63 26.47 30.61
C TYR A 194 -17.49 27.23 29.27
N PRO A 195 -17.75 26.60 28.12
CA PRO A 195 -17.44 27.15 26.80
C PRO A 195 -18.25 28.41 26.45
N ASP A 196 -19.45 28.58 27.03
CA ASP A 196 -20.36 29.70 26.74
C ASP A 196 -20.20 30.86 27.74
N GLU A 197 -19.60 30.61 28.89
CA GLU A 197 -19.44 31.57 29.99
C GLU A 197 -18.10 32.30 29.98
N VAL A 198 -17.13 31.77 29.23
CA VAL A 198 -15.79 32.32 29.08
C VAL A 198 -15.59 32.84 27.65
N GLY A 199 -14.75 33.88 27.49
CA GLY A 199 -14.43 34.45 26.17
C GLY A 199 -13.58 33.51 25.31
N SER A 200 -12.77 34.05 24.40
CA SER A 200 -11.83 33.23 23.63
C SER A 200 -10.67 32.73 24.50
N ILE A 201 -10.24 31.48 24.34
CA ILE A 201 -9.05 30.95 25.02
C ILE A 201 -7.79 31.76 24.69
N SER A 202 -7.73 32.35 23.49
CA SER A 202 -6.65 33.23 23.06
C SER A 202 -6.53 34.52 23.90
N GLU A 203 -7.56 34.90 24.66
CA GLU A 203 -7.51 36.04 25.58
C GLU A 203 -6.74 35.73 26.87
N ILE A 204 -6.73 34.47 27.31
CA ILE A 204 -5.97 34.04 28.48
C ILE A 204 -4.58 33.51 28.11
N GLY A 205 -4.37 33.05 26.88
CA GLY A 205 -3.07 32.63 26.36
C GLY A 205 -3.17 32.03 24.97
N ASN A 206 -2.10 32.06 24.18
CA ASN A 206 -2.10 31.43 22.86
C ASN A 206 -2.25 29.90 23.03
N PRO A 207 -3.28 29.25 22.42
CA PRO A 207 -3.51 27.82 22.60
C PRO A 207 -2.30 26.95 22.23
N THR A 208 -1.57 27.28 21.17
CA THR A 208 -0.36 26.55 20.77
C THR A 208 0.74 26.67 21.82
N THR A 209 0.92 27.85 22.44
CA THR A 209 1.86 28.02 23.56
C THR A 209 1.43 27.20 24.78
N LEU A 210 0.14 27.22 25.12
CA LEU A 210 -0.40 26.42 26.23
C LEU A 210 -0.25 24.91 25.97
N TYR A 211 -0.43 24.47 24.72
CA TYR A 211 -0.20 23.09 24.34
C TYR A 211 1.28 22.71 24.45
N GLN A 212 2.18 23.59 24.01
CA GLN A 212 3.63 23.37 24.17
C GLN A 212 4.00 23.24 25.66
N TRP A 213 3.46 24.10 26.52
CA TRP A 213 3.61 23.99 27.98
C TRP A 213 3.09 22.67 28.54
N HIS A 214 1.95 22.19 28.04
CA HIS A 214 1.41 20.89 28.43
C HIS A 214 2.35 19.72 28.08
N LEU A 215 3.05 19.81 26.94
CA LEU A 215 4.03 18.80 26.51
C LEU A 215 5.35 18.87 27.29
N ASP A 216 5.84 20.08 27.55
CA ASP A 216 7.12 20.33 28.21
C ASP A 216 7.06 20.08 29.73
N ASP A 217 5.89 20.28 30.35
CA ASP A 217 5.59 19.99 31.75
C ASP A 217 4.46 18.92 31.86
N PRO A 218 4.81 17.63 31.66
CA PRO A 218 3.84 16.54 31.65
C PRO A 218 3.24 16.30 33.05
N VAL A 219 2.04 15.70 33.07
CA VAL A 219 1.36 15.35 34.32
C VAL A 219 2.26 14.51 35.23
N ASP A 220 2.44 14.96 36.47
CA ASP A 220 3.22 14.27 37.49
C ASP A 220 2.33 13.66 38.59
N SER A 221 2.94 13.06 39.60
CA SER A 221 2.21 12.46 40.72
C SER A 221 1.52 13.49 41.61
N THR A 222 2.06 14.72 41.68
CA THR A 222 1.52 15.80 42.50
C THR A 222 0.21 16.32 41.90
N GLU A 223 0.17 16.48 40.58
CA GLU A 223 -1.02 16.89 39.87
C GLU A 223 -2.11 15.80 39.88
N GLN A 224 -1.73 14.52 39.74
CA GLN A 224 -2.65 13.40 39.92
C GLN A 224 -3.27 13.35 41.33
N ASP A 225 -2.44 13.47 42.39
CA ASP A 225 -2.92 13.53 43.78
C ASP A 225 -3.84 14.73 43.99
N ARG A 226 -3.51 15.88 43.38
CA ARG A 226 -4.41 17.03 43.41
C ARG A 226 -5.74 16.75 42.71
N ASN A 227 -5.74 16.07 41.57
CA ASN A 227 -6.96 15.69 40.84
C ASN A 227 -7.85 14.78 41.70
N ASP A 228 -7.27 13.76 42.35
CA ASP A 228 -7.95 12.87 43.30
C ASP A 228 -8.56 13.65 44.48
N LYS A 229 -7.78 14.58 45.06
CA LYS A 229 -8.24 15.39 46.19
C LYS A 229 -9.36 16.34 45.78
N VAL A 230 -9.29 16.97 44.61
CA VAL A 230 -10.38 17.82 44.10
C VAL A 230 -11.65 17.00 43.86
N GLU A 231 -11.54 15.83 43.23
CA GLU A 231 -12.69 14.92 43.02
C GLU A 231 -13.38 14.58 44.33
N SER A 232 -12.61 14.28 45.38
CA SER A 232 -13.16 13.94 46.69
C SER A 232 -13.98 15.06 47.34
N GLN A 233 -13.78 16.32 46.91
CA GLN A 233 -14.44 17.51 47.46
C GLN A 233 -15.51 18.09 46.52
N GLN A 234 -15.22 18.18 45.22
CA GLN A 234 -16.06 18.81 44.20
C GLN A 234 -16.84 17.79 43.34
N GLY A 235 -16.48 16.51 43.39
CA GLY A 235 -17.24 15.43 42.73
C GLY A 235 -16.87 15.15 41.28
N ASN A 236 -16.03 15.97 40.66
CA ASN A 236 -15.55 15.78 39.28
C ASN A 236 -14.02 15.84 39.18
N ARG A 237 -13.46 15.24 38.12
CA ARG A 237 -12.03 15.29 37.79
C ARG A 237 -11.76 16.18 36.58
N ASN A 238 -10.51 16.60 36.43
CA ASN A 238 -10.01 17.21 35.20
C ASN A 238 -9.59 16.09 34.21
N PRO A 239 -10.30 15.88 33.08
CA PRO A 239 -9.97 14.83 32.12
C PRO A 239 -8.58 14.99 31.50
N TYR A 240 -8.08 16.23 31.38
CA TYR A 240 -6.75 16.48 30.80
C TYR A 240 -5.60 16.15 31.76
N VAL A 241 -5.89 15.87 33.04
CA VAL A 241 -4.91 15.31 33.98
C VAL A 241 -4.92 13.79 33.92
N ASP A 242 -6.11 13.16 33.84
CA ASP A 242 -6.21 11.70 33.78
C ASP A 242 -5.86 11.12 32.40
N TYR A 243 -6.13 11.88 31.33
CA TYR A 243 -5.85 11.54 29.94
C TYR A 243 -5.20 12.74 29.23
N PRO A 244 -3.89 12.96 29.41
CA PRO A 244 -3.18 14.13 28.86
C PRO A 244 -3.31 14.29 27.34
N ASP A 245 -3.31 13.18 26.60
CA ASP A 245 -3.44 13.16 25.13
C ASP A 245 -4.74 13.81 24.63
N LEU A 246 -5.79 13.88 25.47
CA LEU A 246 -7.04 14.56 25.10
C LEU A 246 -6.85 16.04 24.81
N VAL A 247 -5.80 16.70 25.31
CA VAL A 247 -5.55 18.09 24.94
C VAL A 247 -5.37 18.21 23.43
N TRP A 248 -4.62 17.29 22.81
CA TRP A 248 -4.49 17.23 21.36
C TRP A 248 -5.84 16.92 20.70
N ASP A 249 -6.49 15.83 21.11
CA ASP A 249 -7.72 15.36 20.48
C ASP A 249 -8.86 16.40 20.54
N ALA A 250 -8.96 17.15 21.64
CA ALA A 250 -10.03 18.10 21.91
C ALA A 250 -9.78 19.51 21.33
N TRP A 251 -8.52 19.90 21.11
CA TRP A 251 -8.17 21.29 20.76
C TRP A 251 -7.34 21.45 19.49
N PHE A 252 -6.57 20.43 19.11
CA PHE A 252 -5.58 20.53 18.02
C PHE A 252 -5.68 19.40 17.00
N TRP A 253 -6.68 18.53 17.12
CA TRP A 253 -6.86 17.41 16.21
C TRP A 253 -6.96 17.89 14.76
N GLU A 254 -5.87 17.68 14.04
CA GLU A 254 -5.81 17.69 12.59
C GLU A 254 -5.93 16.23 12.22
N GLY A 255 -7.15 15.79 11.83
CA GLY A 255 -7.38 14.39 11.49
C GLY A 255 -6.32 13.86 10.54
N ALA A 256 -6.08 12.54 10.56
CA ALA A 256 -5.29 11.92 9.50
C ALA A 256 -5.86 12.44 8.17
N ALA A 257 -5.02 13.10 7.35
CA ALA A 257 -5.45 13.60 6.06
C ALA A 257 -6.12 12.43 5.33
N ILE A 258 -7.44 12.46 5.21
CA ILE A 258 -8.16 11.43 4.48
C ILE A 258 -7.81 11.74 3.05
N ASP A 259 -7.03 10.87 2.45
CA ASP A 259 -6.79 10.93 1.02
C ASP A 259 -8.12 10.74 0.30
N THR A 260 -8.51 11.74 -0.46
CA THR A 260 -9.72 11.75 -1.28
C THR A 260 -9.40 11.72 -2.77
N ASP A 261 -8.13 11.81 -3.14
CA ASP A 261 -7.70 11.82 -4.51
C ASP A 261 -7.39 10.39 -4.96
N GLY A 262 -7.68 10.07 -6.21
CA GLY A 262 -7.33 8.77 -6.77
C GLY A 262 -5.88 8.75 -7.26
N PRO A 263 -5.30 7.55 -7.46
CA PRO A 263 -3.94 7.40 -7.97
C PRO A 263 -3.67 8.21 -9.24
N VAL A 264 -2.53 8.87 -9.31
CA VAL A 264 -2.10 9.55 -10.54
C VAL A 264 -1.52 8.50 -11.49
N ILE A 265 -2.20 8.28 -12.62
CA ILE A 265 -1.76 7.33 -13.66
C ILE A 265 -0.90 8.04 -14.71
N THR A 266 0.25 7.45 -15.04
CA THR A 266 1.11 7.90 -16.15
C THR A 266 1.41 6.76 -17.11
N GLY A 267 1.36 7.04 -18.42
CA GLY A 267 1.68 6.10 -19.48
C GLY A 267 1.37 6.65 -20.87
N GLU A 268 1.81 5.95 -21.91
CA GLU A 268 1.53 6.34 -23.30
C GLU A 268 0.08 6.04 -23.65
N SER A 269 -0.61 6.99 -24.29
CA SER A 269 -2.02 6.82 -24.69
C SER A 269 -2.19 5.91 -25.89
N VAL A 270 -1.13 5.69 -26.68
CA VAL A 270 -1.10 4.80 -27.84
C VAL A 270 0.19 3.99 -27.80
N ILE A 271 0.09 2.67 -27.95
CA ILE A 271 1.24 1.77 -28.11
C ILE A 271 1.06 0.89 -29.35
N ASN A 272 2.16 0.42 -29.92
CA ASN A 272 2.16 -0.54 -31.02
C ASN A 272 2.56 -1.91 -30.50
N LEU A 273 1.82 -2.95 -30.89
CA LEU A 273 2.11 -4.34 -30.54
C LEU A 273 2.11 -5.20 -31.79
N ASP A 274 2.98 -6.20 -31.81
CA ASP A 274 2.87 -7.30 -32.77
C ASP A 274 1.68 -8.19 -32.35
N CYS A 275 0.93 -8.70 -33.32
CA CYS A 275 -0.20 -9.58 -33.08
C CYS A 275 0.20 -10.89 -32.38
N ALA A 276 1.43 -11.37 -32.55
CA ALA A 276 1.95 -12.52 -31.81
C ALA A 276 2.11 -12.24 -30.29
N GLU A 277 2.19 -10.97 -29.89
CA GLU A 277 2.28 -10.54 -28.49
C GLU A 277 0.90 -10.31 -27.84
N TYR A 278 -0.21 -10.50 -28.57
CA TYR A 278 -1.56 -10.30 -28.07
C TYR A 278 -2.43 -11.58 -28.15
N PRO A 279 -3.21 -11.92 -27.11
CA PRO A 279 -3.41 -11.18 -25.86
C PRO A 279 -2.27 -11.42 -24.85
N ASN A 280 -1.74 -10.33 -24.29
CA ASN A 280 -0.88 -10.37 -23.10
C ASN A 280 -1.55 -9.72 -21.89
N SER A 281 -0.98 -10.02 -20.71
CA SER A 281 -1.39 -9.45 -19.42
C SER A 281 -0.42 -8.40 -18.87
N GLU A 282 0.40 -7.81 -19.74
CA GLU A 282 1.36 -6.79 -19.34
C GLU A 282 0.66 -5.44 -19.09
N ILE A 283 1.13 -4.69 -18.10
CA ILE A 283 0.60 -3.37 -17.74
C ILE A 283 1.60 -2.32 -18.24
N TYR A 284 1.18 -1.50 -19.19
CA TYR A 284 2.02 -0.48 -19.85
C TYR A 284 1.90 0.92 -19.24
N ILE A 285 1.35 1.01 -18.03
CA ILE A 285 1.19 2.25 -17.26
C ILE A 285 1.85 2.11 -15.89
N THR A 286 2.07 3.23 -15.24
CA THR A 286 2.41 3.29 -13.82
C THR A 286 1.36 4.14 -13.09
N ALA A 287 1.17 3.88 -11.80
CA ALA A 287 0.32 4.69 -10.94
C ALA A 287 1.08 5.03 -9.65
N SER A 288 0.94 6.26 -9.18
CA SER A 288 1.55 6.74 -7.94
C SER A 288 0.54 7.50 -7.11
N ASP A 289 0.66 7.36 -5.80
CA ASP A 289 -0.20 7.97 -4.80
C ASP A 289 0.57 8.05 -3.47
N GLU A 290 0.21 9.00 -2.61
CA GLU A 290 0.70 9.08 -1.22
C GLU A 290 0.11 7.93 -0.38
N SER A 291 -1.05 7.39 -0.78
CA SER A 291 -1.72 6.23 -0.18
C SER A 291 -1.32 4.91 -0.86
N SER A 292 -0.63 4.04 -0.12
CA SER A 292 -0.02 2.80 -0.64
C SER A 292 -0.43 1.56 0.17
N PRO A 293 -0.63 0.37 -0.42
CA PRO A 293 -0.33 -0.01 -1.81
C PRO A 293 -1.44 0.31 -2.84
N ILE A 294 -1.05 0.47 -4.10
CA ILE A 294 -1.95 0.68 -5.25
C ILE A 294 -2.17 -0.64 -6.00
N THR A 295 -3.42 -0.93 -6.34
CA THR A 295 -3.82 -2.08 -7.18
C THR A 295 -4.25 -1.60 -8.56
N ILE A 296 -3.70 -2.17 -9.62
CA ILE A 296 -4.08 -1.88 -11.02
C ILE A 296 -4.79 -3.09 -11.60
N SER A 297 -5.92 -2.86 -12.26
CA SER A 297 -6.66 -3.83 -13.06
C SER A 297 -6.97 -3.24 -14.44
N TYR A 298 -7.35 -4.08 -15.41
CA TYR A 298 -7.71 -3.60 -16.74
C TYR A 298 -8.83 -4.43 -17.37
N THR A 299 -9.47 -3.84 -18.38
CA THR A 299 -10.41 -4.51 -19.28
C THR A 299 -10.14 -4.11 -20.73
N ASP A 300 -10.23 -5.08 -21.65
CA ASP A 300 -10.02 -4.86 -23.07
C ASP A 300 -11.35 -4.83 -23.82
N SER A 301 -11.45 -3.93 -24.80
CA SER A 301 -12.57 -3.85 -25.72
C SER A 301 -12.08 -3.57 -27.14
N GLY A 302 -12.69 -4.22 -28.13
CA GLY A 302 -12.25 -4.18 -29.51
C GLY A 302 -12.58 -5.49 -30.21
N VAL A 303 -12.41 -5.54 -31.54
CA VAL A 303 -12.60 -6.75 -32.33
C VAL A 303 -11.31 -7.00 -33.09
N SER A 304 -10.71 -8.18 -32.89
CA SER A 304 -9.59 -8.65 -33.72
C SER A 304 -10.11 -8.95 -35.12
N ASN A 305 -9.74 -8.16 -36.11
CA ASN A 305 -10.15 -8.38 -37.48
C ASN A 305 -9.05 -7.97 -38.45
N GLY A 306 -8.46 -8.96 -39.13
CA GLY A 306 -7.45 -8.75 -40.17
C GLY A 306 -6.05 -8.47 -39.60
N CYS A 307 -5.25 -7.82 -40.42
CA CYS A 307 -3.82 -7.58 -40.23
C CYS A 307 -3.49 -6.40 -39.30
N ASP A 308 -4.45 -5.50 -39.15
CA ASP A 308 -4.35 -4.31 -38.32
C ASP A 308 -5.67 -4.10 -37.58
N TYR A 309 -5.58 -4.01 -36.26
CA TYR A 309 -6.75 -3.73 -35.43
C TYR A 309 -6.38 -2.98 -34.16
N GLU A 310 -7.38 -2.30 -33.59
CA GLU A 310 -7.21 -1.52 -32.38
C GLU A 310 -7.91 -2.22 -31.20
N ILE A 311 -7.17 -2.38 -30.11
CA ILE A 311 -7.72 -2.79 -28.82
C ILE A 311 -7.66 -1.60 -27.86
N MET A 312 -8.80 -1.24 -27.30
CA MET A 312 -8.88 -0.22 -26.26
C MET A 312 -8.82 -0.90 -24.88
N ARG A 313 -7.70 -0.69 -24.18
CA ARG A 313 -7.49 -1.17 -22.81
C ARG A 313 -7.83 -0.06 -21.81
N THR A 314 -8.78 -0.33 -20.92
CA THR A 314 -9.15 0.59 -19.82
C THR A 314 -8.57 0.07 -18.52
N TYR A 315 -7.61 0.82 -17.96
CA TYR A 315 -7.02 0.56 -16.65
C TYR A 315 -7.84 1.24 -15.54
N VAL A 316 -7.92 0.58 -14.39
CA VAL A 316 -8.45 1.12 -13.14
C VAL A 316 -7.39 0.93 -12.06
N ALA A 317 -6.90 2.03 -11.51
CA ALA A 317 -5.99 2.06 -10.36
C ALA A 317 -6.79 2.39 -9.10
N VAL A 318 -6.58 1.63 -8.03
CA VAL A 318 -7.24 1.81 -6.72
C VAL A 318 -6.17 1.87 -5.64
N ASP A 319 -6.21 2.90 -4.79
CA ASP A 319 -5.32 3.01 -3.63
C ASP A 319 -5.77 2.10 -2.46
N ASN A 320 -5.16 2.26 -1.28
CA ASN A 320 -5.50 1.47 -0.09
C ASN A 320 -6.75 2.00 0.66
N VAL A 321 -7.19 3.23 0.38
CA VAL A 321 -8.35 3.90 1.00
C VAL A 321 -9.63 3.64 0.20
N GLY A 322 -9.49 3.26 -1.07
CA GLY A 322 -10.56 2.95 -2.01
C GLY A 322 -10.79 4.02 -3.09
N ASN A 323 -9.93 5.04 -3.19
CA ASN A 323 -10.02 6.03 -4.27
C ASN A 323 -9.56 5.43 -5.59
N THR A 324 -10.19 5.87 -6.68
CA THR A 324 -10.01 5.25 -8.00
C THR A 324 -9.69 6.26 -9.09
N SER A 325 -8.76 5.88 -9.96
CA SER A 325 -8.47 6.59 -11.21
C SER A 325 -8.56 5.65 -12.41
N THR A 326 -8.93 6.18 -13.57
CA THR A 326 -9.06 5.41 -14.81
C THR A 326 -8.21 5.99 -15.93
N PHE A 327 -7.60 5.12 -16.73
CA PHE A 327 -6.82 5.51 -17.91
C PHE A 327 -7.14 4.61 -19.10
N THR A 328 -7.40 5.20 -20.26
CA THR A 328 -7.67 4.47 -21.50
C THR A 328 -6.46 4.53 -22.42
N GLN A 329 -5.99 3.38 -22.87
CA GLN A 329 -4.88 3.20 -23.80
C GLN A 329 -5.39 2.54 -25.08
N ILE A 330 -4.92 3.03 -26.24
CA ILE A 330 -5.17 2.42 -27.54
C ILE A 330 -3.95 1.55 -27.90
N MET A 331 -4.16 0.26 -28.10
CA MET A 331 -3.15 -0.66 -28.60
C MET A 331 -3.37 -0.87 -30.09
N GLN A 332 -2.42 -0.42 -30.91
CA GLN A 332 -2.41 -0.62 -32.35
C GLN A 332 -1.68 -1.93 -32.64
N VAL A 333 -2.45 -2.97 -32.90
CA VAL A 333 -1.93 -4.31 -33.17
C VAL A 333 -1.75 -4.45 -34.67
N MET A 334 -0.54 -4.81 -35.09
CA MET A 334 -0.19 -4.97 -36.52
C MET A 334 0.65 -6.23 -36.72
N ASP A 335 0.39 -6.92 -37.84
CA ASP A 335 1.25 -8.01 -38.30
C ASP A 335 2.38 -7.48 -39.19
N VAL A 336 3.60 -7.58 -38.69
CA VAL A 336 4.83 -7.21 -39.41
C VAL A 336 5.79 -8.40 -39.55
N THR A 337 5.38 -9.58 -39.12
CA THR A 337 6.25 -10.74 -39.00
C THR A 337 5.98 -11.71 -40.15
N PRO A 338 6.99 -12.07 -40.97
CA PRO A 338 6.79 -13.05 -42.04
C PRO A 338 6.42 -14.45 -41.51
N PRO A 339 5.71 -15.27 -42.33
CA PRO A 339 5.51 -16.69 -42.06
C PRO A 339 6.82 -17.46 -41.86
N TYR A 340 6.72 -18.64 -41.27
CA TYR A 340 7.82 -19.61 -41.17
C TYR A 340 7.45 -20.96 -41.77
N PHE A 341 8.46 -21.65 -42.32
CA PHE A 341 8.30 -23.00 -42.84
C PHE A 341 8.52 -24.06 -41.76
N THR A 342 7.72 -25.12 -41.78
CA THR A 342 7.99 -26.37 -41.05
C THR A 342 8.12 -27.53 -42.02
N ASN A 343 8.75 -28.63 -41.58
CA ASN A 343 9.04 -29.80 -42.44
C ASN A 343 9.89 -29.48 -43.69
N PHE A 344 10.63 -28.37 -43.69
CA PHE A 344 11.46 -27.96 -44.82
C PHE A 344 12.81 -28.68 -44.85
N SER A 345 13.08 -29.42 -45.92
CA SER A 345 14.42 -29.94 -46.22
C SER A 345 15.06 -29.14 -47.37
N PRO A 346 16.26 -28.56 -47.20
CA PRO A 346 16.93 -27.81 -48.26
C PRO A 346 17.45 -28.71 -49.38
N THR A 347 17.60 -30.02 -49.14
CA THR A 347 18.03 -30.98 -50.15
C THR A 347 17.27 -32.30 -50.01
N ILE A 348 16.74 -32.79 -51.13
CA ILE A 348 16.10 -34.11 -51.23
C ILE A 348 16.88 -34.90 -52.29
N VAL A 349 17.16 -36.18 -52.02
CA VAL A 349 17.82 -37.06 -52.98
C VAL A 349 16.87 -38.21 -53.28
N VAL A 350 16.58 -38.42 -54.56
CA VAL A 350 15.73 -39.50 -55.05
C VAL A 350 16.40 -40.18 -56.23
N ASP A 351 16.06 -41.44 -56.47
CA ASP A 351 16.50 -42.15 -57.67
C ASP A 351 15.45 -42.00 -58.77
N CYS A 352 15.91 -41.97 -60.02
CA CYS A 352 15.04 -41.83 -61.18
C CYS A 352 14.00 -42.97 -61.23
N SER A 353 12.73 -42.61 -61.04
CA SER A 353 11.57 -43.50 -61.10
C SER A 353 10.35 -42.74 -61.65
N GLU A 354 9.29 -43.45 -62.05
CA GLU A 354 8.06 -42.82 -62.56
C GLU A 354 7.30 -41.99 -61.48
N ASP A 355 7.69 -42.11 -60.19
CA ASP A 355 6.97 -41.56 -59.02
C ASP A 355 7.56 -40.23 -58.47
N ILE A 356 8.50 -39.58 -59.16
CA ILE A 356 9.10 -38.30 -58.70
C ILE A 356 8.07 -37.14 -58.64
N ILE A 357 6.89 -37.32 -59.21
CA ILE A 357 5.86 -36.28 -59.41
C ILE A 357 5.13 -35.88 -58.10
N GLU A 358 5.24 -36.64 -57.01
CA GLU A 358 4.47 -36.40 -55.76
C GLU A 358 5.31 -35.97 -54.53
N LEU A 359 6.45 -35.30 -54.70
CA LEU A 359 7.22 -34.79 -53.55
C LEU A 359 6.46 -33.69 -52.77
N GLU A 360 6.10 -33.98 -51.53
CA GLU A 360 5.40 -33.07 -50.61
C GLU A 360 6.13 -31.72 -50.43
N LEU A 361 5.34 -30.64 -50.34
CA LEU A 361 5.82 -29.30 -50.03
C LEU A 361 5.95 -29.11 -48.51
N PRO A 362 6.81 -28.20 -48.03
CA PRO A 362 6.80 -27.80 -46.62
C PRO A 362 5.47 -27.15 -46.25
N ASP A 363 5.14 -27.15 -44.95
CA ASP A 363 4.02 -26.36 -44.44
C ASP A 363 4.50 -24.95 -44.11
N ALA A 364 3.62 -23.94 -44.26
CA ALA A 364 3.89 -22.57 -43.85
C ALA A 364 2.85 -22.13 -42.80
N PHE A 365 3.32 -21.53 -41.72
CA PHE A 365 2.50 -21.01 -40.64
C PHE A 365 2.89 -19.57 -40.33
N ASP A 366 1.91 -18.82 -39.86
CA ASP A 366 2.11 -17.49 -39.30
C ASP A 366 1.27 -17.39 -38.01
N ASP A 367 1.73 -16.56 -37.07
CA ASP A 367 1.15 -16.44 -35.74
C ASP A 367 -0.16 -15.64 -35.76
N CYS A 368 -0.37 -14.83 -36.81
CA CYS A 368 -1.43 -13.84 -36.88
C CYS A 368 -2.49 -14.13 -37.95
N SER A 369 -2.08 -14.73 -39.07
CA SER A 369 -2.97 -15.05 -40.17
C SER A 369 -2.57 -16.33 -40.92
N ASP A 370 -3.41 -16.79 -41.83
CA ASP A 370 -3.08 -17.95 -42.66
C ASP A 370 -2.03 -17.57 -43.72
N ALA A 371 -1.03 -18.44 -43.93
CA ALA A 371 -0.02 -18.27 -44.97
C ALA A 371 -0.40 -19.02 -46.27
N VAL A 372 -0.18 -18.37 -47.41
CA VAL A 372 -0.32 -18.95 -48.75
C VAL A 372 1.07 -19.16 -49.35
N MET A 373 1.28 -20.30 -50.01
CA MET A 373 2.55 -20.63 -50.66
C MET A 373 2.48 -20.55 -52.18
N MET A 374 3.57 -20.08 -52.78
CA MET A 374 3.84 -20.09 -54.20
C MET A 374 5.14 -20.83 -54.47
N VAL A 375 5.13 -21.72 -55.46
CA VAL A 375 6.30 -22.54 -55.85
C VAL A 375 6.66 -22.24 -57.30
N ASP A 376 7.92 -21.90 -57.52
CA ASP A 376 8.53 -21.78 -58.85
C ASP A 376 9.60 -22.86 -59.02
N GLU A 377 9.60 -23.58 -60.14
CA GLU A 377 10.48 -24.73 -60.36
C GLU A 377 11.38 -24.54 -61.57
N MET A 378 12.64 -24.93 -61.41
CA MET A 378 13.65 -24.92 -62.47
C MET A 378 14.32 -26.29 -62.56
N VAL A 379 14.32 -26.89 -63.76
CA VAL A 379 14.98 -28.18 -64.01
C VAL A 379 16.32 -27.96 -64.71
N ILE A 380 17.37 -28.61 -64.21
CA ILE A 380 18.73 -28.59 -64.77
C ILE A 380 19.14 -30.03 -65.10
N GLY A 381 19.20 -30.36 -66.39
CA GLY A 381 19.56 -31.70 -66.88
C GLY A 381 18.61 -32.21 -67.96
N GLY A 382 18.75 -33.48 -68.34
CA GLY A 382 17.82 -34.19 -69.22
C GLY A 382 16.74 -34.93 -68.42
N PRO A 383 15.65 -35.39 -69.04
CA PRO A 383 14.68 -36.23 -68.34
C PRO A 383 15.34 -37.56 -67.94
N CYS A 384 14.72 -38.23 -66.97
CA CYS A 384 14.94 -39.64 -66.67
C CYS A 384 15.14 -40.50 -67.95
N PRO A 385 16.12 -41.42 -68.01
CA PRO A 385 16.91 -41.98 -66.90
C PRO A 385 18.16 -41.18 -66.49
N ALA A 386 18.46 -40.06 -67.16
CA ALA A 386 19.64 -39.26 -66.84
C ALA A 386 19.50 -38.54 -65.49
N ALA A 387 20.59 -38.45 -64.73
CA ALA A 387 20.64 -37.64 -63.53
C ALA A 387 20.34 -36.16 -63.85
N HIS A 388 19.50 -35.54 -63.03
CA HIS A 388 19.12 -34.13 -63.17
C HIS A 388 18.79 -33.52 -61.81
N GLN A 389 18.64 -32.20 -61.77
CA GLN A 389 18.25 -31.47 -60.56
C GLN A 389 16.97 -30.68 -60.79
N ILE A 390 16.12 -30.63 -59.78
CA ILE A 390 14.96 -29.74 -59.71
C ILE A 390 15.22 -28.75 -58.58
N ILE A 391 15.28 -27.46 -58.90
CA ILE A 391 15.41 -26.38 -57.92
C ILE A 391 14.03 -25.74 -57.75
N ARG A 392 13.47 -25.84 -56.55
CA ARG A 392 12.22 -25.18 -56.16
C ARG A 392 12.53 -23.90 -55.40
N THR A 393 11.95 -22.78 -55.81
CA THR A 393 11.89 -21.54 -55.04
C THR A 393 10.50 -21.45 -54.44
N ILE A 394 10.42 -21.56 -53.11
CA ILE A 394 9.17 -21.59 -52.35
C ILE A 394 9.06 -20.27 -51.61
N THR A 395 7.99 -19.52 -51.88
CA THR A 395 7.66 -18.26 -51.20
C THR A 395 6.37 -18.45 -50.40
N ALA A 396 6.42 -18.18 -49.11
CA ALA A 396 5.22 -18.07 -48.28
C ALA A 396 4.90 -16.60 -48.04
N MET A 397 3.61 -16.25 -48.11
CA MET A 397 3.07 -14.92 -47.88
C MET A 397 1.87 -15.03 -46.96
N ASP A 398 1.82 -14.24 -45.90
CA ASP A 398 0.63 -14.12 -45.03
C ASP A 398 -0.47 -13.26 -45.69
N GLN A 399 -1.60 -13.05 -45.00
CA GLN A 399 -2.67 -12.19 -45.51
C GLN A 399 -2.31 -10.69 -45.48
N CYS A 400 -1.24 -10.33 -44.77
CA CYS A 400 -0.77 -8.99 -44.49
C CYS A 400 0.33 -8.51 -45.44
N GLY A 401 0.82 -9.43 -46.28
CA GLY A 401 1.83 -9.20 -47.30
C GLY A 401 3.26 -9.41 -46.82
N ASN A 402 3.50 -9.90 -45.59
CA ASN A 402 4.85 -10.26 -45.17
C ASN A 402 5.23 -11.58 -45.84
N THR A 403 6.50 -11.69 -46.26
CA THR A 403 6.97 -12.80 -47.10
C THR A 403 8.28 -13.38 -46.63
N ILE A 404 8.41 -14.69 -46.80
CA ILE A 404 9.66 -15.43 -46.68
C ILE A 404 9.88 -16.27 -47.94
N THR A 405 11.14 -16.47 -48.34
CA THR A 405 11.50 -17.28 -49.50
C THR A 405 12.62 -18.24 -49.15
N ALA A 406 12.48 -19.50 -49.57
CA ALA A 406 13.47 -20.56 -49.39
C ALA A 406 13.69 -21.34 -50.70
N THR A 407 14.90 -21.87 -50.90
CA THR A 407 15.24 -22.70 -52.06
C THR A 407 15.49 -24.14 -51.65
N GLN A 408 14.86 -25.08 -52.35
CA GLN A 408 15.00 -26.53 -52.15
C GLN A 408 15.60 -27.17 -53.41
N THR A 409 16.67 -27.95 -53.24
CA THR A 409 17.31 -28.69 -54.34
C THR A 409 16.95 -30.17 -54.27
N ILE A 410 16.30 -30.68 -55.29
CA ILE A 410 16.02 -32.11 -55.45
C ILE A 410 17.04 -32.68 -56.43
N ILE A 411 17.86 -33.61 -55.97
CA ILE A 411 18.85 -34.33 -56.76
C ILE A 411 18.23 -35.65 -57.18
N VAL A 412 18.06 -35.83 -58.50
CA VAL A 412 17.57 -37.07 -59.09
C VAL A 412 18.77 -37.83 -59.64
N ASN A 413 19.08 -38.97 -59.02
CA ASN A 413 20.15 -39.85 -59.48
C ASN A 413 19.70 -40.64 -60.73
N GLU A 414 20.67 -41.04 -61.54
CA GLU A 414 20.42 -41.92 -62.69
C GLU A 414 19.93 -43.30 -62.25
N ASN A 415 18.97 -43.86 -62.99
CA ASN A 415 18.56 -45.25 -62.84
C ASN A 415 19.09 -46.05 -64.02
N ILE A 416 19.93 -47.06 -63.75
CA ILE A 416 20.52 -47.94 -64.76
C ILE A 416 19.89 -49.32 -64.58
N GLU A 417 18.90 -49.65 -65.42
CA GLU A 417 18.37 -51.00 -65.52
C GLU A 417 19.45 -51.94 -66.13
N PRO A 418 19.77 -53.10 -65.52
CA PRO A 418 20.73 -54.04 -66.08
C PRO A 418 20.15 -54.70 -67.35
N SER A 419 20.85 -54.57 -68.48
CA SER A 419 20.48 -55.24 -69.73
C SER A 419 20.99 -56.69 -69.71
N GLY A 420 20.08 -57.67 -69.70
CA GLY A 420 20.40 -59.10 -69.81
C GLY A 420 21.20 -59.45 -71.08
N CYS A 421 21.99 -60.52 -71.01
CA CYS A 421 22.79 -61.02 -72.13
C CYS A 421 21.90 -61.84 -73.09
N SER A 422 22.22 -61.86 -74.38
CA SER A 422 21.45 -62.60 -75.39
C SER A 422 21.36 -64.12 -75.17
N SER A 423 22.19 -64.67 -74.29
CA SER A 423 22.27 -66.09 -73.95
C SER A 423 21.38 -66.49 -72.77
N ASP A 424 20.80 -65.53 -72.04
CA ASP A 424 19.77 -65.75 -71.02
C ASP A 424 18.40 -65.69 -71.72
N LEU A 425 17.84 -66.86 -72.04
CA LEU A 425 16.66 -66.98 -72.89
C LEU A 425 15.35 -67.01 -72.09
N ASN A 426 15.44 -67.11 -70.76
CA ASN A 426 14.29 -67.08 -69.86
C ASN A 426 14.22 -65.82 -68.98
N ASP A 427 15.15 -64.88 -69.18
CA ASP A 427 15.29 -63.61 -68.45
C ASP A 427 15.41 -63.82 -66.93
N ASP A 428 16.05 -64.91 -66.49
CA ASP A 428 16.24 -65.21 -65.07
C ASP A 428 17.54 -64.66 -64.46
N GLY A 429 18.34 -63.98 -65.29
CA GLY A 429 19.63 -63.38 -64.95
C GLY A 429 20.80 -64.36 -65.05
N PHE A 430 20.59 -65.62 -65.45
CA PHE A 430 21.67 -66.61 -65.50
C PHE A 430 21.59 -67.49 -66.74
N VAL A 431 22.73 -67.68 -67.42
CA VAL A 431 22.81 -68.66 -68.51
C VAL A 431 22.99 -70.06 -67.93
N THR A 432 21.91 -70.83 -67.86
CA THR A 432 21.87 -72.14 -67.22
C THR A 432 21.43 -73.26 -68.18
N VAL A 433 21.19 -74.45 -67.62
CA VAL A 433 20.68 -75.59 -68.40
C VAL A 433 19.28 -75.28 -68.93
N SER A 434 18.52 -74.41 -68.27
CA SER A 434 17.20 -73.98 -68.70
C SER A 434 17.24 -73.33 -70.09
N ASP A 435 18.22 -72.46 -70.33
CA ASP A 435 18.42 -71.74 -71.59
C ASP A 435 18.83 -72.67 -72.72
N ILE A 436 19.74 -73.61 -72.42
CA ILE A 436 20.11 -74.66 -73.37
C ILE A 436 18.91 -75.53 -73.72
N LEU A 437 18.03 -75.84 -72.76
CA LEU A 437 16.82 -76.62 -73.01
C LEU A 437 15.80 -75.85 -73.85
N LEU A 438 15.73 -74.52 -73.70
CA LEU A 438 14.90 -73.67 -74.56
C LEU A 438 15.41 -73.68 -75.99
N ALA A 439 16.70 -73.47 -76.22
CA ALA A 439 17.28 -73.59 -77.56
C ALA A 439 17.12 -75.00 -78.17
N LEU A 440 17.34 -76.05 -77.37
CA LEU A 440 17.13 -77.43 -77.81
C LEU A 440 15.67 -77.75 -78.16
N SER A 441 14.70 -77.05 -77.56
CA SER A 441 13.27 -77.25 -77.85
C SER A 441 12.92 -76.90 -79.30
N GLU A 442 13.70 -76.00 -79.92
CA GLU A 442 13.55 -75.59 -81.32
C GLU A 442 14.70 -76.08 -82.22
N PHE A 443 15.53 -77.03 -81.77
CA PHE A 443 16.67 -77.50 -82.55
C PHE A 443 16.26 -78.08 -83.92
N GLY A 444 16.88 -77.57 -84.99
CA GLY A 444 16.52 -77.90 -86.36
C GLY A 444 15.38 -77.05 -86.93
N CYS A 445 14.96 -75.99 -86.23
CA CYS A 445 14.06 -74.97 -86.77
C CYS A 445 14.72 -74.22 -87.95
N VAL A 446 13.93 -73.95 -89.00
CA VAL A 446 14.41 -73.37 -90.27
C VAL A 446 13.69 -72.09 -90.70
N ALA A 447 12.79 -71.56 -89.86
CA ALA A 447 12.15 -70.26 -90.05
C ALA A 447 11.39 -69.83 -88.80
N ARG A 448 11.52 -68.55 -88.41
CA ARG A 448 10.82 -67.92 -87.26
C ARG A 448 11.11 -68.62 -85.93
N CYS A 449 12.38 -68.92 -85.69
CA CYS A 449 12.82 -69.54 -84.46
C CYS A 449 13.00 -68.46 -83.39
N ASN A 450 12.51 -68.71 -82.18
CA ASN A 450 12.56 -67.74 -81.07
C ASN A 450 13.92 -67.77 -80.36
N TYR A 451 14.64 -68.89 -80.46
CA TYR A 451 15.89 -69.14 -79.75
C TYR A 451 17.10 -69.25 -80.70
N ASP A 452 17.07 -68.47 -81.78
CA ASP A 452 18.18 -68.21 -82.69
C ASP A 452 19.04 -67.08 -82.10
N VAL A 453 20.11 -67.47 -81.42
CA VAL A 453 20.94 -66.57 -80.61
C VAL A 453 21.95 -65.82 -81.49
N GLU A 454 22.39 -66.44 -82.59
CA GLU A 454 23.32 -65.83 -83.54
C GLU A 454 22.63 -65.00 -84.64
N GLY A 455 21.31 -65.12 -84.78
CA GLY A 455 20.47 -64.36 -85.69
C GLY A 455 20.57 -64.80 -87.14
N ASP A 456 20.94 -66.05 -87.42
CA ASP A 456 21.15 -66.57 -88.78
C ASP A 456 19.87 -67.13 -89.43
N GLY A 457 18.78 -67.17 -88.68
CA GLY A 457 17.44 -67.62 -89.07
C GLY A 457 17.16 -69.10 -88.77
N PHE A 458 18.12 -69.82 -88.18
CA PHE A 458 18.04 -71.24 -87.84
C PHE A 458 18.31 -71.44 -86.34
N VAL A 459 17.92 -72.60 -85.80
CA VAL A 459 18.44 -73.05 -84.49
C VAL A 459 19.26 -74.30 -84.73
N ALA A 460 20.57 -74.13 -84.69
CA ALA A 460 21.55 -75.13 -85.05
C ALA A 460 22.53 -75.38 -83.90
N VAL A 461 23.59 -76.14 -84.19
CA VAL A 461 24.62 -76.46 -83.20
C VAL A 461 25.37 -75.19 -82.76
N SER A 462 25.48 -74.21 -83.64
CA SER A 462 26.14 -72.93 -83.39
C SER A 462 25.44 -72.12 -82.30
N ASP A 463 24.11 -72.00 -82.31
CA ASP A 463 23.34 -71.36 -81.23
C ASP A 463 23.58 -72.02 -79.87
N ILE A 464 23.57 -73.35 -79.85
CA ILE A 464 23.82 -74.10 -78.61
C ILE A 464 25.26 -73.89 -78.14
N LEU A 465 26.22 -73.77 -79.05
CA LEU A 465 27.61 -73.49 -78.71
C LEU A 465 27.79 -72.06 -78.17
N GLU A 466 27.03 -71.08 -78.65
CA GLU A 466 27.04 -69.70 -78.14
C GLU A 466 26.47 -69.65 -76.71
N ILE A 467 25.32 -70.27 -76.47
CA ILE A 467 24.75 -70.38 -75.11
C ILE A 467 25.72 -71.14 -74.19
N LEU A 468 26.40 -72.18 -74.71
CA LEU A 468 27.40 -72.92 -73.94
C LEU A 468 28.68 -72.12 -73.67
N SER A 469 29.07 -71.17 -74.52
CA SER A 469 30.21 -70.30 -74.23
C SER A 469 29.94 -69.37 -73.06
N ASP A 470 28.69 -68.99 -72.86
CA ASP A 470 28.25 -68.15 -71.75
C ASP A 470 27.73 -68.95 -70.55
N PHE A 471 27.73 -70.28 -70.61
CA PHE A 471 27.14 -71.13 -69.59
C PHE A 471 27.75 -70.90 -68.20
N GLY A 472 26.89 -70.58 -67.23
CA GLY A 472 27.24 -70.26 -65.86
C GLY A 472 27.63 -68.80 -65.64
N SER A 473 27.49 -67.93 -66.64
CA SER A 473 27.62 -66.48 -66.47
C SER A 473 26.35 -65.87 -65.86
N ASN A 474 26.53 -64.72 -65.20
CA ASN A 474 25.45 -63.90 -64.64
C ASN A 474 25.22 -62.71 -65.58
N CYS A 475 23.96 -62.45 -65.87
CA CYS A 475 23.43 -61.37 -66.69
C CYS A 475 22.53 -60.51 -65.78
#